data_AF-A0A7C3FJ32-F1
#
_entry.id   AF-A0A7C3FJ32-F1
#
_cell.length_a   1.000
_cell.length_b   1.000
_cell.length_c   1.000
_cell.angle_alpha   90.00
_cell.angle_beta   90.00
_cell.angle_gamma   90.00
#
_symmetry.space_group_name_H-M   'P 1'
#
loop_
_entity.id
_entity.type
_entity.pdbx_description
1 polymer ?
#
loop_
_entity_poly.entity_id
_entity_poly.type
_entity_poly.pdbx_seq_one_letter_code
_entity_poly.pdbx_strand_id
1 'polypeptide(L)'
;MTTLTLEVPPNLYRQLSIEANRQDKSPQVVVQELLAKQLTTLKPAVEDEREKVRRILEEAGLLAELSPELHRRAEASTATLKEVRVTLDRAGDKPLSEIALEQRGLKA
;
A
#
# COMPACT_ATOMS: atom_id res chain seq x y z
N MET A 1 -16.05 -5.79 -29.72
CA MET A 1 -14.99 -6.60 -30.34
C MET A 1 -13.93 -5.65 -30.85
N THR A 2 -12.78 -5.62 -30.19
CA THR A 2 -11.65 -4.77 -30.57
C THR A 2 -10.64 -5.64 -31.28
N THR A 3 -10.36 -5.37 -32.55
CA THR A 3 -9.38 -6.13 -33.34
C THR A 3 -8.02 -5.44 -33.23
N LEU A 4 -7.04 -6.12 -32.65
CA LEU A 4 -5.66 -5.68 -32.59
C LEU A 4 -4.84 -6.52 -33.57
N THR A 5 -4.25 -5.89 -34.58
CA THR A 5 -3.34 -6.55 -35.53
C THR A 5 -1.91 -6.36 -35.06
N LEU A 6 -1.21 -7.46 -34.77
CA LEU A 6 0.20 -7.46 -34.37
C LEU A 6 1.03 -8.04 -35.52
N GLU A 7 1.97 -7.24 -36.02
CA GLU A 7 3.00 -7.76 -36.91
C GLU A 7 4.10 -8.40 -36.07
N VAL A 8 4.17 -9.72 -36.12
CA VAL A 8 5.12 -10.51 -35.32
C VAL A 8 6.26 -10.97 -36.23
N PRO A 9 7.53 -10.73 -35.86
CA PRO A 9 8.68 -11.22 -36.61
C PRO A 9 8.62 -12.75 -36.85
N PRO A 10 9.10 -13.26 -38.01
CA PRO A 10 8.90 -14.66 -38.40
C PRO A 10 9.49 -15.68 -37.42
N ASN A 11 10.62 -15.34 -36.79
CA ASN A 11 11.29 -16.11 -35.76
C ASN A 11 10.43 -16.24 -34.48
N LEU A 12 9.77 -15.15 -34.09
CA LEU A 12 8.93 -15.07 -32.91
C LEU A 12 7.60 -15.82 -33.14
N TYR A 13 7.02 -15.69 -34.33
CA TYR A 13 5.85 -16.47 -34.73
C TYR A 13 6.14 -17.98 -34.71
N ARG A 14 7.32 -18.40 -35.17
CA ARG A 14 7.72 -19.82 -35.13
C ARG A 14 7.77 -20.33 -33.68
N GLN A 15 8.42 -19.61 -32.78
CA GLN A 15 8.49 -20.00 -31.36
C GLN A 15 7.10 -20.05 -30.72
N LEU A 16 6.26 -19.06 -31.01
CA LEU A 16 4.88 -19.00 -30.55
C LEU A 16 4.06 -20.20 -31.06
N SER A 17 4.24 -20.60 -32.32
CA SER A 17 3.54 -21.75 -32.91
C SER A 17 3.95 -23.08 -32.28
N ILE A 18 5.22 -23.23 -31.92
CA ILE A 18 5.72 -24.41 -31.19
C ILE A 18 5.08 -24.47 -29.81
N GLU A 19 5.02 -23.33 -29.11
CA GLU A 19 4.43 -23.26 -27.78
C GLU A 19 2.91 -23.47 -27.79
N ALA A 20 2.23 -22.95 -28.82
CA ALA A 20 0.81 -23.18 -29.04
C ALA A 20 0.49 -24.65 -29.29
N ASN A 21 1.30 -25.33 -30.12
CA ASN A 21 1.16 -26.78 -30.36
C ASN A 21 1.41 -27.60 -29.11
N ARG A 22 2.33 -27.19 -28.22
CA ARG A 22 2.56 -27.89 -26.94
C ARG A 22 1.37 -27.79 -25.98
N GLN A 23 0.59 -26.73 -26.11
CA GLN A 23 -0.56 -26.45 -25.24
C GLN A 23 -1.90 -26.82 -25.89
N ASP A 24 -1.89 -27.45 -27.07
CA ASP A 24 -3.08 -27.73 -27.90
C ASP A 24 -3.98 -26.49 -28.10
N LYS A 25 -3.34 -25.32 -28.26
CA LYS A 25 -4.01 -24.02 -28.44
C LYS A 25 -3.62 -23.39 -29.76
N SER A 26 -4.42 -22.42 -30.21
CA SER A 26 -4.02 -21.58 -31.34
C SER A 26 -3.00 -20.53 -30.90
N PRO A 27 -2.09 -20.10 -31.80
CA PRO A 27 -1.12 -19.05 -31.48
C PRO A 27 -1.78 -17.75 -30.98
N GLN A 28 -2.98 -17.43 -31.47
CA GLN A 28 -3.74 -16.24 -31.04
C GLN A 28 -4.15 -16.32 -29.57
N VAL A 29 -4.61 -17.49 -29.11
CA VAL A 29 -5.01 -17.69 -27.71
C VAL A 29 -3.79 -17.58 -26.80
N VAL A 30 -2.65 -18.15 -27.18
CA VAL A 30 -1.40 -18.05 -26.41
C VAL A 30 -0.92 -16.60 -26.32
N VAL A 31 -0.98 -15.84 -27.40
CA VAL A 31 -0.64 -14.40 -27.39
C VAL A 31 -1.57 -13.63 -26.47
N GLN A 32 -2.87 -13.92 -26.52
CA GLN A 32 -3.86 -13.24 -25.67
C GLN A 32 -3.60 -13.53 -24.19
N GLU A 33 -3.31 -14.78 -23.82
CA GLU A 33 -2.99 -15.17 -22.45
C GLU A 33 -1.66 -14.56 -21.97
N LEU A 34 -0.64 -14.54 -22.83
CA LEU A 34 0.64 -13.90 -22.52
C LEU A 34 0.48 -12.39 -22.34
N LEU A 35 -0.27 -11.72 -23.21
CA LEU A 35 -0.58 -10.29 -23.08
C LEU A 35 -1.38 -10.02 -21.81
N ALA A 36 -2.42 -10.82 -21.52
CA ALA A 36 -3.19 -10.68 -20.29
C ALA A 36 -2.31 -10.83 -19.04
N LYS A 37 -1.42 -11.83 -19.02
CA LYS A 37 -0.49 -12.07 -17.92
C LYS A 37 0.50 -10.93 -17.75
N GLN A 38 1.07 -10.44 -18.85
CA GLN A 38 2.02 -9.30 -18.81
C GLN A 38 1.31 -8.02 -18.40
N LEU A 39 0.12 -7.73 -18.92
CA LEU A 39 -0.65 -6.53 -18.57
C LEU A 39 -1.18 -6.58 -17.12
N THR A 40 -1.43 -7.77 -16.58
CA THR A 40 -1.77 -7.94 -15.15
C THR A 40 -0.55 -7.68 -14.26
N THR A 41 0.63 -8.09 -14.70
CA THR A 41 1.91 -7.81 -14.01
C THR A 41 2.33 -6.34 -14.13
N LEU A 42 2.02 -5.71 -15.26
CA LEU A 42 2.30 -4.30 -15.57
C LEU A 42 1.25 -3.35 -15.01
N LYS A 43 0.15 -3.84 -14.43
CA LYS A 43 -0.70 -2.99 -13.62
C LYS A 43 0.20 -2.51 -12.48
N PRO A 44 0.60 -1.22 -12.42
CA PRO A 44 1.20 -0.74 -11.20
C PRO A 44 0.18 -1.11 -10.13
N ALA A 45 0.63 -1.82 -9.08
CA ALA A 45 -0.14 -1.86 -7.86
C ALA A 45 -0.59 -0.42 -7.67
N VAL A 46 -1.91 -0.19 -7.69
CA VAL A 46 -2.47 1.14 -7.38
C VAL A 46 -1.71 1.50 -6.13
N GLU A 47 -0.78 2.45 -6.23
CA GLU A 47 0.13 2.77 -5.15
C GLU A 47 -0.85 3.16 -4.05
N ASP A 48 -1.00 2.29 -3.06
CA ASP A 48 -2.03 2.43 -2.03
C ASP A 48 -1.85 3.85 -1.55
N GLU A 49 -2.87 4.69 -1.70
CA GLU A 49 -2.71 6.12 -1.47
C GLU A 49 -2.13 6.36 -0.06
N ARG A 50 -2.40 5.42 0.85
CA ARG A 50 -1.76 5.33 2.17
C ARG A 50 -0.25 5.17 2.10
N GLU A 51 0.28 4.26 1.29
CA GLU A 51 1.72 4.03 1.16
C GLU A 51 2.42 5.24 0.52
N LYS A 52 1.76 5.88 -0.46
CA LYS A 52 2.27 7.13 -1.04
C LYS A 52 2.31 8.25 0.00
N VAL A 53 1.24 8.42 0.77
CA VAL A 53 1.18 9.41 1.87
C VAL A 53 2.22 9.09 2.94
N ARG A 54 2.36 7.80 3.32
CA ARG A 54 3.35 7.34 4.29
C ARG A 54 4.76 7.73 3.86
N ARG A 55 5.12 7.44 2.61
CA ARG A 55 6.42 7.79 2.03
C ARG A 55 6.66 9.29 2.01
N ILE A 56 5.68 10.10 1.61
CA ILE A 56 5.80 11.58 1.62
C ILE A 56 6.06 12.10 3.04
N LEU A 57 5.37 11.54 4.04
CA LEU A 57 5.54 11.95 5.43
C LEU A 57 6.89 11.50 6.00
N GLU A 58 7.41 10.34 5.61
CA GLU A 58 8.76 9.87 5.96
C GLU A 58 9.83 10.77 5.34
N GLU A 59 9.73 11.08 4.04
CA GLU A 59 10.66 11.96 3.33
C GLU A 59 10.65 13.39 3.90
N ALA A 60 9.49 13.87 4.36
CA ALA A 60 9.36 15.17 5.04
C ALA A 60 9.83 15.15 6.50
N GLY A 61 10.22 13.99 7.05
CA GLY A 61 10.59 13.82 8.45
C GLY A 61 9.43 13.98 9.44
N LEU A 62 8.18 13.96 8.96
CA LEU A 62 6.96 14.06 9.76
C LEU A 62 6.51 12.69 10.28
N LEU A 63 6.92 11.61 9.61
CA LEU A 63 6.78 10.25 10.08
C LEU A 63 8.17 9.69 10.33
N ALA A 64 8.55 9.55 11.59
CA ALA A 64 9.83 9.00 12.00
C ALA A 64 9.63 7.75 12.85
N GLU A 65 10.57 6.83 12.75
CA GLU A 65 10.65 5.69 13.66
C GLU A 65 10.84 6.21 15.10
N LEU A 66 10.16 5.57 16.06
CA LEU A 66 10.29 5.95 17.46
C LEU A 66 11.73 5.70 17.91
N SER A 67 12.33 6.69 18.57
CA SER A 67 13.67 6.51 19.12
C SER A 67 13.66 5.45 20.23
N PRO A 68 14.82 4.82 20.55
CA PRO A 68 14.92 3.87 21.66
C PRO A 68 14.47 4.44 23.02
N GLU A 69 14.56 5.75 23.19
CA GLU A 69 14.06 6.45 24.38
C GLU A 69 12.53 6.53 24.39
N LEU A 70 11.91 6.80 23.23
CA LEU A 70 10.45 6.82 23.10
C LEU A 70 9.86 5.42 23.25
N HIS A 71 10.53 4.38 22.72
CA HIS A 71 10.14 2.99 22.95
C HIS A 71 10.13 2.65 24.45
N ARG A 72 11.21 2.97 25.18
CA ARG A 72 11.27 2.73 26.64
C ARG A 72 10.17 3.45 27.40
N ARG A 73 9.81 4.68 27.00
CA ARG A 73 8.69 5.42 27.61
C ARG A 73 7.34 4.81 27.29
N ALA A 74 7.15 4.32 26.07
CA ALA A 74 5.93 3.63 25.67
C ALA A 74 5.76 2.31 26.43
N GLU A 75 6.83 1.54 26.61
CA GLU A 75 6.84 0.30 27.40
C GLU A 75 6.58 0.55 28.89
N ALA A 76 7.07 1.67 29.42
CA ALA A 76 6.82 2.09 30.79
C ALA A 76 5.42 2.71 30.99
N SER A 77 4.63 2.89 29.92
CA SER A 77 3.28 3.43 30.02
C SER A 77 2.34 2.41 30.65
N THR A 78 1.69 2.82 31.74
CA THR A 78 0.64 2.03 32.39
C THR A 78 -0.73 2.19 31.73
N ALA A 79 -0.88 3.19 30.87
CA ALA A 79 -2.14 3.45 30.17
C ALA A 79 -2.33 2.49 28.99
N THR A 80 -3.44 1.77 29.00
CA THR A 80 -3.82 0.89 27.90
C THR A 80 -4.46 1.67 26.75
N LEU A 81 -4.34 1.16 25.52
CA LEU A 81 -4.99 1.76 24.34
C LEU A 81 -6.51 1.93 24.52
N LYS A 82 -7.14 1.02 25.27
CA LYS A 82 -8.58 1.09 25.57
C LYS A 82 -8.91 2.27 26.49
N GLU A 83 -8.11 2.50 27.53
CA GLU A 83 -8.30 3.62 28.45
C GLU A 83 -8.06 4.97 27.77
N VAL A 84 -7.04 5.04 26.91
CA VAL A 84 -6.77 6.24 26.09
C VAL A 84 -7.96 6.53 25.19
N ARG A 85 -8.47 5.50 24.48
CA ARG A 85 -9.62 5.66 23.58
C ARG A 85 -10.89 6.10 24.30
N VAL A 86 -11.20 5.48 25.44
CA VAL A 86 -12.34 5.89 26.27
C VAL A 86 -12.21 7.34 26.75
N THR A 87 -11.00 7.80 27.06
CA THR A 87 -10.76 9.18 27.50
C THR A 87 -10.93 10.18 26.37
N LEU A 88 -10.44 9.85 25.16
CA LEU A 88 -10.59 10.69 23.97
C LEU A 88 -12.04 10.71 23.47
N ASP A 89 -12.73 9.57 23.44
CA ASP A 89 -14.14 9.49 23.03
C ASP A 89 -15.06 10.28 23.98
N ARG A 90 -14.72 10.35 25.27
CA ARG A 90 -15.45 11.17 26.27
C ARG A 90 -15.22 12.66 26.11
N ALA A 91 -14.12 13.08 25.50
CA ALA A 91 -13.79 14.49 25.34
C ALA A 91 -14.61 15.18 24.23
N GLY A 92 -15.29 14.41 23.38
CA GLY A 92 -16.18 14.93 22.34
C GLY A 92 -15.44 15.86 21.37
N ASP A 93 -15.97 17.08 21.18
CA ASP A 93 -15.42 18.09 20.27
C ASP A 93 -14.24 18.90 20.85
N LYS A 94 -13.80 18.62 22.10
CA LYS A 94 -12.67 19.36 22.67
C LYS A 94 -11.39 19.05 21.88
N PRO A 95 -10.65 20.08 21.45
CA PRO A 95 -9.38 19.86 20.78
C PRO A 95 -8.39 19.17 21.72
N LEU A 96 -7.58 18.26 21.17
CA LEU A 96 -6.53 17.53 21.90
C LEU A 96 -5.62 18.43 22.73
N SER A 97 -5.37 19.65 22.27
CA SER A 97 -4.59 20.66 22.98
C SER A 97 -5.22 21.06 24.33
N GLU A 98 -6.55 21.17 24.42
CA GLU A 98 -7.25 21.51 25.65
C GLU A 98 -7.27 20.32 26.63
N ILE A 99 -7.53 19.12 26.11
CA ILE A 99 -7.51 17.88 26.90
C ILE A 99 -6.12 17.68 27.55
N ALA A 100 -5.05 17.89 26.80
CA ALA A 100 -3.68 17.77 27.29
C ALA A 100 -3.36 18.82 28.36
N LEU A 101 -3.89 20.04 28.25
CA LEU A 101 -3.72 21.09 29.27
C LEU A 101 -4.45 20.75 30.57
N GLU A 102 -5.68 20.21 30.48
CA GLU A 102 -6.47 19.77 31.63
C GLU A 102 -5.81 18.58 32.35
N GLN A 103 -5.32 17.59 31.61
CA GLN A 103 -4.67 16.38 32.16
C GLN A 103 -3.27 16.64 32.73
N ARG A 104 -2.58 17.68 32.26
CA ARG A 104 -1.28 18.08 32.80
C ARG A 104 -1.37 18.62 34.23
N GLY A 105 -2.58 18.96 34.68
CA GLY A 105 -2.84 19.62 35.95
C GLY A 105 -2.41 21.09 35.93
N LEU A 106 -3.16 21.94 36.64
CA LEU A 106 -2.69 23.26 37.04
C LEU A 106 -1.32 23.07 37.70
N LYS A 107 -0.25 23.62 37.10
CA LYS A 107 1.01 23.82 37.80
C LYS A 107 0.70 24.74 39.00
N ALA A 108 0.57 24.16 40.18
CA ALA A 108 0.77 24.86 41.43
C ALA A 108 2.28 25.09 41.64
#